data_AF-A0AAW1AZC8-F1
#
_entry.id   AF-A0AAW1AZC8-F1
#
_cell.length_a   1.000
_cell.length_b   1.000
_cell.length_c   1.000
_cell.angle_alpha   90.00
_cell.angle_beta   90.00
_cell.angle_gamma   90.00
#
_symmetry.space_group_name_H-M   'P 1'
#
loop_
_entity.id
_entity.type
_entity.pdbx_description
1 polymer ?
#
loop_
_entity_poly.entity_id
_entity_poly.type
_entity_poly.pdbx_seq_one_letter_code
_entity_poly.pdbx_strand_id
1 'polypeptide(L)'
;MHVKRDGDMSLCSSEGLTCYKCNRFKVGVGCRSAPQTTCIAEPGQKCKIIKTFLEGRMKNIVTLGCTEPGEECDVTVHHPNNSPTDTICCNTNLCNVP
;
A
#
# COMPACT_ATOMS: atom_id res chain seq x y z
N MET A 1 -10.71 -47.89 -21.91
CA MET A 1 -11.40 -46.66 -21.45
C MET A 1 -10.95 -46.36 -20.03
N HIS A 2 -10.82 -45.07 -19.66
CA HIS A 2 -10.20 -44.47 -18.45
C HIS A 2 -8.73 -44.05 -18.67
N VAL A 3 -8.48 -42.96 -19.42
CA VAL A 3 -8.52 -41.52 -19.04
C VAL A 3 -7.29 -41.12 -18.22
N LYS A 4 -6.31 -40.51 -18.92
CA LYS A 4 -5.23 -39.68 -18.38
C LYS A 4 -5.83 -38.58 -17.48
N ARG A 5 -5.26 -38.36 -16.30
CA ARG A 5 -5.29 -37.03 -15.68
C ARG A 5 -3.89 -36.43 -15.83
N ASP A 6 -3.72 -35.78 -16.98
CA ASP A 6 -2.84 -34.63 -17.11
C ASP A 6 -3.31 -33.56 -16.11
N GLY A 7 -2.36 -32.92 -15.42
CA GLY A 7 -2.66 -31.75 -14.59
C GLY A 7 -1.90 -31.74 -13.28
N ASP A 8 -0.57 -31.79 -13.34
CA ASP A 8 0.23 -31.04 -12.36
C ASP A 8 -0.06 -29.55 -12.63
N MET A 9 -1.22 -29.11 -12.16
CA MET A 9 -1.60 -27.70 -12.16
C MET A 9 -0.85 -27.11 -10.99
N SER A 10 0.42 -26.77 -11.24
CA SER A 10 1.14 -25.77 -10.46
C SER A 10 0.24 -24.54 -10.37
N LEU A 11 -0.54 -24.49 -9.29
CA LEU A 11 -1.17 -23.28 -8.82
C LEU A 11 0.01 -22.36 -8.53
N CYS A 12 0.34 -21.49 -9.48
CA CYS A 12 1.15 -20.32 -9.18
C CYS A 12 0.47 -19.65 -8.00
N SER A 13 0.99 -19.89 -6.80
CA SER A 13 0.83 -18.99 -5.68
C SER A 13 1.49 -17.71 -6.13
N SER A 14 0.76 -16.86 -6.86
CA SER A 14 1.09 -15.46 -6.97
C SER A 14 1.00 -14.96 -5.53
N GLU A 15 2.11 -15.01 -4.80
CA GLU A 15 2.18 -14.59 -3.41
C GLU A 15 1.78 -13.12 -3.38
N GLY A 16 0.50 -12.87 -3.04
CA GLY A 16 -0.03 -11.52 -2.99
C GLY A 16 0.75 -10.72 -1.95
N LEU A 17 1.21 -9.53 -2.34
CA LEU A 17 1.91 -8.63 -1.42
C LEU A 17 0.92 -8.18 -0.33
N THR A 18 1.19 -8.50 0.92
CA THR A 18 0.34 -8.09 2.05
C THR A 18 0.83 -6.76 2.61
N CYS A 19 -0.05 -5.79 2.79
CA CYS A 19 0.26 -4.45 3.29
C CYS A 19 -0.70 -4.05 4.41
N TYR A 20 -0.29 -3.11 5.26
CA TYR A 20 -1.21 -2.42 6.15
C TYR A 20 -2.12 -1.49 5.33
N LYS A 21 -3.40 -1.46 5.67
CA LYS A 21 -4.38 -0.56 5.08
C LYS A 21 -4.96 0.34 6.14
N CYS A 22 -4.86 1.64 5.95
CA CYS A 22 -5.48 2.62 6.82
C CYS A 22 -5.86 3.86 6.02
N ASN A 23 -7.16 4.17 5.94
CA ASN A 23 -7.63 5.22 5.07
C ASN A 23 -7.08 6.60 5.45
N ARG A 24 -7.02 6.93 6.75
CA ARG A 24 -6.52 8.22 7.23
C ARG A 24 -6.35 8.22 8.75
N PHE A 25 -5.15 8.52 9.25
CA PHE A 25 -4.92 8.72 10.68
C PHE A 25 -3.91 9.83 10.93
N LYS A 26 -3.87 10.37 12.16
CA LYS A 26 -2.87 11.36 12.55
C LYS A 26 -1.63 10.64 13.10
N VAL A 27 -0.44 11.13 12.75
CA VAL A 27 0.80 10.69 13.40
C VAL A 27 0.66 10.85 14.92
N GLY A 28 1.10 9.83 15.67
CA GLY A 28 0.99 9.78 17.13
C GLY A 28 -0.33 9.26 17.69
N VAL A 29 -1.43 9.28 16.90
CA VAL A 29 -2.69 8.60 17.27
C VAL A 29 -2.66 7.13 16.86
N GLY A 30 -1.88 6.82 15.82
CA GLY A 30 -1.74 5.49 15.25
C GLY A 30 -2.98 5.03 14.49
N CYS A 31 -2.80 4.05 13.61
CA CYS A 31 -3.92 3.33 13.03
C CYS A 31 -4.32 2.22 14.01
N ARG A 32 -5.32 2.48 14.86
CA ARG A 32 -5.72 1.61 16.01
C ARG A 32 -5.95 0.13 15.70
N SER A 33 -6.05 -0.26 14.43
CA SER A 33 -6.18 -1.67 14.04
C SER A 33 -5.51 -2.03 12.72
N ALA A 34 -4.73 -1.11 12.11
CA ALA A 34 -4.14 -1.19 10.75
C ALA A 34 -4.50 -2.50 10.02
N PRO A 35 -5.72 -2.63 9.49
CA PRO A 35 -6.16 -3.90 8.92
C PRO A 35 -5.22 -4.29 7.79
N GLN A 36 -4.79 -5.54 7.79
CA GLN A 36 -3.95 -6.06 6.72
C GLN A 36 -4.81 -6.27 5.49
N THR A 37 -4.27 -5.94 4.33
CA THR A 37 -4.89 -6.19 3.03
C THR A 37 -3.87 -6.89 2.15
N THR A 38 -4.31 -7.89 1.40
CA THR A 38 -3.51 -8.46 0.33
C THR A 38 -3.72 -7.61 -0.91
N CYS A 39 -2.64 -7.06 -1.46
CA CYS A 39 -2.62 -6.36 -2.72
C CYS A 39 -2.75 -7.36 -3.87
N ILE A 40 -3.27 -6.88 -4.99
CA ILE A 40 -3.41 -7.70 -6.20
C ILE A 40 -2.01 -8.15 -6.62
N ALA A 41 -1.86 -9.41 -7.03
CA ALA A 41 -0.58 -9.95 -7.51
C ALA A 41 -0.27 -9.47 -8.93
N GLU A 42 -0.35 -8.16 -9.17
CA GLU A 42 0.06 -7.53 -10.42
C GLU A 42 1.52 -7.09 -10.35
N PRO A 43 2.27 -7.22 -11.45
CA PRO A 43 3.63 -6.72 -11.51
C PRO A 43 3.64 -5.20 -11.29
N GLY A 44 4.36 -4.75 -10.26
CA GLY A 44 4.48 -3.33 -9.90
C GLY A 44 3.65 -2.90 -8.68
N GLN A 45 2.81 -3.78 -8.13
CA GLN A 45 2.12 -3.53 -6.85
C GLN A 45 3.12 -3.45 -5.68
N LYS A 46 3.01 -2.38 -4.89
CA LYS A 46 3.84 -2.09 -3.71
C LYS A 46 2.94 -1.67 -2.56
N CYS A 47 3.43 -1.82 -1.33
CA CYS A 47 2.81 -1.15 -0.20
C CYS A 47 3.14 0.33 -0.25
N LYS A 48 2.18 1.20 0.08
CA LYS A 48 2.36 2.65 0.12
C LYS A 48 2.10 3.25 1.50
N ILE A 49 2.81 4.34 1.76
CA ILE A 49 2.62 5.28 2.87
C ILE A 49 2.47 6.67 2.25
N ILE A 50 1.32 7.30 2.45
CA ILE A 50 1.07 8.67 2.03
C ILE A 50 1.07 9.55 3.27
N LYS A 51 1.94 10.57 3.31
CA LYS A 51 2.04 11.54 4.40
C LYS A 51 1.65 12.92 3.89
N THR A 52 0.53 13.45 4.37
CA THR A 52 0.07 14.80 4.06
C THR A 52 0.44 15.76 5.20
N PHE A 53 1.18 16.82 4.88
CA PHE A 53 1.68 17.80 5.84
C PHE A 53 0.76 19.02 5.90
N LEU A 54 -0.10 19.08 6.90
CA LEU A 54 -0.98 20.23 7.10
C LEU A 54 -0.20 21.44 7.65
N GLU A 55 -0.24 22.58 6.96
CA GLU A 55 0.33 23.83 7.46
C GLU A 55 -0.39 24.29 8.75
N GLY A 56 0.38 24.84 9.69
CA GLY A 56 -0.14 25.57 10.86
C GLY A 56 -0.30 24.76 12.15
N ARG A 57 -0.31 23.42 12.12
CA ARG A 57 -0.17 22.55 13.31
C ARG A 57 0.47 21.25 12.84
N MET A 58 1.44 20.68 13.57
CA MET A 58 2.12 19.37 13.33
C MET A 58 1.14 18.18 13.21
N LYS A 59 0.20 18.22 12.28
CA LYS A 59 -0.85 17.24 12.03
C LYS A 59 -0.49 16.59 10.71
N ASN A 60 0.51 15.74 10.76
CA ASN A 60 0.80 14.86 9.65
C ASN A 60 -0.32 13.82 9.59
N ILE A 61 -0.99 13.78 8.46
CA ILE A 61 -1.99 12.78 8.17
C ILE A 61 -1.30 11.66 7.40
N VAL A 62 -1.47 10.43 7.85
CA VAL A 62 -0.91 9.25 7.21
C VAL A 62 -2.04 8.38 6.65
N THR A 63 -1.81 7.88 5.45
CA THR A 63 -2.65 6.89 4.77
C THR A 63 -1.77 5.72 4.35
N LEU A 64 -2.24 4.50 4.56
CA LEU A 64 -1.52 3.26 4.25
C LEU A 64 -2.36 2.42 3.30
N GLY A 65 -1.73 1.72 2.37
CA GLY A 65 -2.41 0.76 1.53
C GLY A 65 -1.51 0.12 0.47
N CYS A 66 -2.13 -0.34 -0.60
CA CYS A 66 -1.47 -0.79 -1.83
C CYS A 66 -1.35 0.37 -2.81
N THR A 67 -0.33 0.37 -3.66
CA THR A 67 -0.25 1.29 -4.80
C THR A 67 -1.35 1.02 -5.81
N GLU A 68 -1.82 2.08 -6.46
CA GLU A 68 -2.72 2.00 -7.60
C GLU A 68 -1.91 1.94 -8.91
N PRO A 69 -2.47 1.40 -10.01
CA PRO A 69 -1.81 1.42 -11.31
C PRO A 69 -1.45 2.84 -11.73
N GLY A 70 -0.17 3.08 -12.03
CA GLY A 70 0.34 4.40 -12.42
C GLY A 70 0.66 5.34 -11.26
N GLU A 71 0.55 4.88 -10.00
CA GLU A 71 0.98 5.66 -8.84
C GLU A 71 2.51 5.69 -8.74
N GLU A 72 3.07 6.90 -8.62
CA GLU A 72 4.50 7.10 -8.46
C GLU A 72 4.91 6.99 -6.99
N CYS A 73 6.09 6.40 -6.77
CA CYS A 73 6.66 6.16 -5.45
C CYS A 73 7.84 7.09 -5.22
N ASP A 74 8.09 7.43 -3.95
CA ASP A 74 9.17 8.31 -3.52
C ASP A 74 9.08 9.71 -4.13
N VAL A 75 7.84 10.21 -4.27
CA VAL A 75 7.51 11.52 -4.81
C VAL A 75 6.83 12.40 -3.76
N THR A 76 7.18 13.68 -3.77
CA THR A 76 6.46 14.72 -3.03
C THR A 76 5.62 15.52 -4.01
N VAL A 77 4.29 15.46 -3.86
CA VAL A 77 3.37 16.23 -4.68
C VAL A 77 2.96 17.50 -3.94
N HIS A 78 3.29 18.65 -4.53
CA HIS A 78 2.84 19.96 -4.10
C HIS A 78 1.65 20.39 -4.95
N HIS A 79 0.44 20.31 -4.39
CA HIS A 79 -0.73 20.88 -5.03
C HIS A 79 -0.88 22.35 -4.60
N PRO A 80 -1.13 23.29 -5.52
CA PRO A 80 -1.18 24.72 -5.20
C PRO A 80 -2.27 25.12 -4.19
N ASN A 81 -3.27 24.26 -3.96
CA ASN A 81 -4.36 24.45 -3.00
C ASN A 81 -4.43 23.38 -1.90
N ASN A 82 -3.54 22.38 -1.90
CA ASN A 82 -3.51 21.36 -0.85
C ASN A 82 -2.15 21.34 -0.15
N SER A 83 -2.20 20.82 1.08
CA SER A 83 -1.02 20.43 1.84
C SER A 83 -0.10 19.50 1.04
N PRO A 84 1.23 19.71 1.10
CA PRO A 84 2.18 18.84 0.42
C PRO A 84 1.99 17.40 0.90
N THR A 85 2.18 16.47 -0.02
CA THR A 85 1.95 15.05 0.22
C THR A 85 3.14 14.22 -0.27
N ASP A 86 3.75 13.46 0.64
CA ASP A 86 4.79 12.48 0.32
C ASP A 86 4.18 11.11 0.11
N THR A 87 4.52 10.43 -0.98
CA THR A 87 4.20 9.03 -1.22
C THR A 87 5.48 8.20 -1.16
N ILE A 88 5.54 7.27 -0.21
CA ILE A 88 6.67 6.35 -0.01
C ILE A 88 6.17 4.94 -0.28
N CYS A 89 6.95 4.13 -1.00
CA CYS A 89 6.57 2.75 -1.30
C CYS A 89 7.62 1.73 -0.86
N CYS A 90 7.17 0.50 -0.66
CA CYS A 90 8.03 -0.62 -0.34
C CYS A 90 7.44 -1.93 -0.89
N ASN A 91 8.29 -2.92 -1.14
CA ASN A 91 7.95 -4.14 -1.88
C ASN A 91 8.03 -5.43 -1.02
N THR A 92 7.97 -5.28 0.30
CA THR A 92 8.01 -6.40 1.24
C THR A 92 6.70 -6.49 2.04
N ASN A 93 6.35 -7.68 2.51
CA ASN A 93 5.12 -7.86 3.27
C ASN A 93 5.12 -6.98 4.53
N LEU A 94 4.03 -6.24 4.74
CA LEU A 94 3.77 -5.38 5.89
C LEU A 94 4.81 -4.29 6.12
N CYS A 95 5.51 -3.86 5.07
CA CYS A 95 6.59 -2.89 5.16
C CYS A 95 6.12 -1.45 5.36
N ASN A 96 4.84 -1.16 5.07
CA ASN A 96 4.27 0.17 5.21
C ASN A 96 3.80 0.43 6.65
N VAL A 97 4.76 0.41 7.56
CA VAL A 97 4.53 0.58 9.00
C VAL A 97 4.16 2.05 9.30
N PRO A 98 3.14 2.32 10.14
CA PRO A 98 2.70 3.66 10.52
C PRO A 98 3.71 4.51 11.31
#